data_AF-A0A496MXY6-F1
#
_entry.id   AF-A0A496MXY6-F1
#
_cell.length_a   1.000
_cell.length_b   1.000
_cell.length_c   1.000
_cell.angle_alpha   90.00
_cell.angle_beta   90.00
_cell.angle_gamma   90.00
#
_symmetry.space_group_name_H-M   'P 1'
#
loop_
_entity.id
_entity.type
_entity.pdbx_description
1 polymer ?
#
loop_
_entity_poly.entity_id
_entity_poly.type
_entity_poly.pdbx_seq_one_letter_code
_entity_poly.pdbx_strand_id
1 'polypeptide(L)'
;MLEFVEVPQRYVVGVRRQVSAEELSDLHEHAFNETAEVLAQAQAQPGTSCCYFFAATPQVDLLAGFEVPVEQVAQVQEAATARGLAIHRFPPSAAAKAVHNDSYESLPDARQAFTAEVAQVPSEHPDGALAPISWEEYVSAPSDDDPSAGYVTELYRSLP
;
A
#
# COMPACT_ATOMS: atom_id res chain seq x y z
N MET A 1 3.17 -15.94 9.49
CA MET A 1 2.04 -16.23 10.39
C MET A 1 0.97 -15.21 10.08
N LEU A 2 -0.25 -15.67 9.79
CA LEU A 2 -1.38 -14.80 9.51
C LEU A 2 -1.94 -14.21 10.81
N GLU A 3 -2.18 -12.91 10.81
CA GLU A 3 -2.83 -12.16 11.87
C GLU A 3 -4.12 -11.52 11.35
N PHE A 4 -5.10 -11.31 12.23
CA PHE A 4 -6.34 -10.61 11.92
C PHE A 4 -6.39 -9.30 12.70
N VAL A 5 -6.55 -8.19 12.00
CA VAL A 5 -6.44 -6.85 12.57
C VAL A 5 -7.58 -5.96 12.12
N GLU A 6 -7.91 -4.98 12.95
CA GLU A 6 -8.76 -3.85 12.56
C GLU A 6 -7.88 -2.72 12.05
N VAL A 7 -8.09 -2.32 10.80
CA VAL A 7 -7.40 -1.21 10.15
C VAL A 7 -8.29 0.02 10.26
N PRO A 8 -7.83 1.11 10.88
CA PRO A 8 -8.62 2.33 10.99
C PRO A 8 -8.82 2.97 9.60
N GLN A 9 -9.62 4.03 9.55
CA GLN A 9 -9.72 4.85 8.35
C GLN A 9 -8.35 5.42 7.98
N ARG A 10 -7.97 5.34 6.70
CA ARG A 10 -6.70 5.88 6.21
C ARG A 10 -6.89 6.82 5.03
N TYR A 11 -5.96 7.75 4.89
CA TYR A 11 -5.83 8.58 3.70
C TYR A 11 -4.47 8.32 3.10
N VAL A 12 -4.44 8.01 1.81
CA VAL A 12 -3.21 7.79 1.06
C VAL A 12 -3.17 8.77 -0.08
N VAL A 13 -2.10 9.56 -0.15
CA VAL A 13 -1.78 10.37 -1.32
C VAL A 13 -0.78 9.59 -2.17
N GLY A 14 -0.95 9.61 -3.48
CA GLY A 14 -0.05 8.87 -4.35
C GLY A 14 -0.40 8.92 -5.82
N VAL A 15 0.38 8.19 -6.61
CA VAL A 15 0.12 7.97 -8.01
C VAL A 15 -0.78 6.74 -8.14
N ARG A 16 -1.98 6.92 -8.70
CA ARG A 16 -2.85 5.80 -9.09
C ARG A 16 -2.76 5.57 -10.58
N ARG A 17 -2.41 4.35 -10.99
CA ARG A 17 -2.27 4.01 -12.41
C ARG A 17 -2.57 2.54 -12.65
N GLN A 18 -3.07 2.26 -13.85
CA GLN A 18 -3.10 0.91 -14.42
C GLN A 18 -1.79 0.64 -15.16
N VAL A 19 -1.07 -0.40 -14.76
CA VAL A 19 0.23 -0.76 -15.33
C VAL A 19 0.33 -2.26 -15.60
N SER A 20 1.18 -2.65 -16.52
CA SER A 20 1.60 -4.05 -16.67
C SER A 20 2.52 -4.46 -15.51
N ALA A 21 2.72 -5.76 -15.32
CA ALA A 21 3.64 -6.27 -14.30
C ALA A 21 5.10 -5.81 -14.53
N GLU A 22 5.49 -5.58 -15.79
CA GLU A 22 6.84 -5.14 -16.18
C GLU A 22 7.10 -3.67 -15.81
N GLU A 23 6.04 -2.85 -15.75
CA GLU A 23 6.11 -1.42 -15.43
C GLU A 23 6.02 -1.12 -13.92
N LEU A 24 5.82 -2.14 -13.07
CA LEU A 24 5.58 -1.98 -11.63
C LEU A 24 6.75 -1.32 -10.90
N SER A 25 7.98 -1.77 -11.18
CA SER A 25 9.18 -1.25 -10.51
C SER A 25 9.39 0.24 -10.81
N ASP A 26 9.29 0.63 -12.09
CA ASP A 26 9.44 2.02 -12.53
C ASP A 26 8.33 2.90 -11.94
N LEU A 27 7.10 2.37 -11.85
CA LEU A 27 6.00 3.08 -11.21
C LEU A 27 6.25 3.32 -9.73
N HIS A 28 6.79 2.35 -8.98
CA HIS A 28 7.07 2.52 -7.56
C HIS A 28 8.05 3.66 -7.30
N GLU A 29 9.20 3.66 -7.98
CA GLU A 29 10.21 4.71 -7.81
C GLU A 29 9.64 6.09 -8.15
N HIS A 30 8.95 6.20 -9.29
CA HIS A 30 8.32 7.45 -9.70
C HIS A 30 7.25 7.91 -8.70
N ALA A 31 6.38 7.01 -8.26
CA ALA A 31 5.28 7.32 -7.37
C ALA A 31 5.76 7.82 -6.00
N PHE A 32 6.74 7.15 -5.39
CA PHE A 32 7.26 7.58 -4.09
C PHE A 32 7.98 8.93 -4.18
N ASN A 33 8.78 9.16 -5.24
CA ASN A 33 9.47 10.44 -5.42
C ASN A 33 8.50 11.61 -5.63
N GLU A 34 7.54 11.49 -6.57
CA GLU A 34 6.55 12.55 -6.80
C GLU A 34 5.69 12.83 -5.57
N THR A 35 5.30 11.76 -4.86
CA THR A 35 4.46 11.91 -3.66
C THR A 35 5.24 12.58 -2.52
N ALA A 36 6.51 12.22 -2.33
CA ALA A 36 7.37 12.87 -1.34
C ALA A 36 7.58 14.35 -1.65
N GLU A 37 7.75 14.74 -2.91
CA GLU A 37 7.83 16.15 -3.33
C GLU A 37 6.54 16.91 -3.02
N VAL A 38 5.38 16.32 -3.33
CA VAL A 38 4.07 16.93 -3.04
C VAL A 38 3.88 17.14 -1.54
N LEU A 39 4.23 16.15 -0.72
CA LEU A 39 4.16 16.24 0.73
C LEU A 39 5.12 17.32 1.27
N ALA A 40 6.35 17.38 0.77
CA ALA A 40 7.31 18.40 1.14
C ALA A 40 6.83 19.82 0.76
N GLN A 41 6.28 20.00 -0.44
CA GLN A 41 5.67 21.27 -0.88
C GLN A 41 4.51 21.67 0.02
N ALA A 42 3.68 20.69 0.39
CA ALA A 42 2.57 20.89 1.31
C ALA A 42 3.04 21.03 2.76
N GLN A 43 4.33 20.92 3.09
CA GLN A 43 4.84 20.88 4.48
C GLN A 43 4.17 19.79 5.34
N ALA A 44 3.72 18.72 4.71
CA ALA A 44 3.13 17.56 5.35
C ALA A 44 4.20 16.49 5.60
N GLN A 45 4.06 15.76 6.70
CA GLN A 45 4.95 14.65 7.01
C GLN A 45 4.41 13.36 6.36
N PRO A 46 5.22 12.63 5.59
CA PRO A 46 4.81 11.33 5.08
C PRO A 46 4.62 10.35 6.26
N GLY A 47 3.52 9.60 6.23
CA GLY A 47 3.37 8.38 7.00
C GLY A 47 4.08 7.21 6.33
N THR A 48 3.62 5.99 6.60
CA THR A 48 4.18 4.78 5.99
C THR A 48 3.99 4.79 4.47
N SER A 49 5.03 4.40 3.73
CA SER A 49 4.94 4.15 2.29
C SER A 49 4.14 2.87 2.04
N CYS A 50 3.25 2.91 1.06
CA CYS A 50 2.33 1.82 0.79
C CYS A 50 1.95 1.70 -0.69
N CYS A 51 1.55 0.48 -1.06
CA CYS A 51 1.00 0.16 -2.39
C CYS A 51 -0.32 -0.60 -2.22
N TYR A 52 -1.43 -0.01 -2.68
CA TYR A 52 -2.76 -0.63 -2.70
C TYR A 52 -3.07 -1.17 -4.07
N PHE A 53 -3.52 -2.43 -4.16
CA PHE A 53 -3.86 -3.13 -5.39
C PHE A 53 -5.37 -3.33 -5.49
N PHE A 54 -6.02 -2.62 -6.43
CA PHE A 54 -7.46 -2.67 -6.63
C PHE A 54 -7.88 -3.77 -7.61
N ALA A 55 -7.02 -4.09 -8.58
CA ALA A 55 -7.21 -5.18 -9.53
C ALA A 55 -5.86 -5.72 -9.98
N ALA A 56 -5.77 -7.04 -10.19
CA ALA A 56 -4.50 -7.71 -10.48
C ALA A 56 -4.36 -8.16 -11.95
N THR A 57 -5.43 -8.20 -12.75
CA THR A 57 -5.36 -8.71 -14.13
C THR A 57 -6.38 -8.06 -15.09
N PRO A 58 -6.07 -7.91 -16.40
CA PRO A 58 -4.77 -8.15 -17.05
C PRO A 58 -3.75 -7.01 -16.85
N GLN A 59 -4.20 -5.84 -16.38
CA GLN A 59 -3.38 -4.74 -15.90
C GLN A 59 -3.61 -4.58 -14.40
N VAL A 60 -2.56 -4.21 -13.68
CA VAL A 60 -2.60 -3.96 -12.25
C VAL A 60 -3.05 -2.53 -12.03
N ASP A 61 -4.24 -2.32 -11.44
CA ASP A 61 -4.68 -1.01 -10.95
C ASP A 61 -4.17 -0.84 -9.52
N LEU A 62 -3.25 0.09 -9.32
CA LEU A 62 -2.66 0.33 -8.00
C LEU A 62 -2.53 1.80 -7.67
N LEU A 63 -2.49 2.08 -6.38
CA LEU A 63 -2.11 3.37 -5.79
C LEU A 63 -0.84 3.17 -4.97
N ALA A 64 0.25 3.83 -5.37
CA ALA A 64 1.53 3.84 -4.67
C ALA A 64 1.80 5.24 -4.11
N GLY A 65 2.21 5.34 -2.84
CA GLY A 65 2.49 6.62 -2.20
C GLY A 65 2.64 6.50 -0.70
N PHE A 66 2.13 7.49 0.04
CA PHE A 66 2.28 7.55 1.49
C PHE A 66 0.94 7.78 2.18
N GLU A 67 0.81 7.21 3.38
CA GLU A 67 -0.24 7.61 4.29
C GLU A 67 -0.09 9.08 4.71
N VAL A 68 -1.22 9.76 4.87
CA VAL A 68 -1.29 11.14 5.34
C VAL A 68 -2.20 11.20 6.57
N PRO A 69 -1.75 11.79 7.68
CA PRO A 69 -2.62 12.03 8.83
C PRO A 69 -3.86 12.86 8.46
N VAL A 70 -5.02 12.52 9.02
CA VAL A 70 -6.32 13.13 8.65
C VAL A 70 -6.31 14.65 8.77
N GLU A 71 -5.59 15.19 9.75
CA GLU A 71 -5.44 16.61 10.00
C GLU A 71 -4.62 17.35 8.93
N GLN A 72 -3.83 16.65 8.12
CA GLN A 72 -3.00 17.19 7.05
C GLN A 72 -3.62 16.99 5.65
N VAL A 73 -4.68 16.20 5.52
CA VAL A 73 -5.30 15.87 4.20
C VAL A 73 -5.71 17.13 3.43
N ALA A 74 -6.34 18.10 4.09
CA ALA A 74 -6.79 19.33 3.45
C ALA A 74 -5.63 20.17 2.88
N GLN A 75 -4.49 20.17 3.58
CA GLN A 75 -3.27 20.86 3.18
C GLN A 75 -2.61 20.18 1.97
N VAL A 76 -2.61 18.85 1.94
CA VAL A 76 -2.04 18.06 0.83
C VAL A 76 -2.93 18.11 -0.42
N GLN A 77 -4.24 18.25 -0.26
CA GLN A 77 -5.21 18.20 -1.36
C GLN A 77 -4.91 19.18 -2.50
N GLU A 78 -4.54 20.42 -2.20
CA GLU A 78 -4.25 21.43 -3.23
C GLU A 78 -3.00 21.05 -4.04
N ALA A 79 -1.89 20.73 -3.36
CA ALA A 79 -0.63 20.37 -4.00
C ALA A 79 -0.75 19.06 -4.81
N ALA A 80 -1.42 18.05 -4.26
CA ALA A 80 -1.67 16.79 -4.94
C ALA A 80 -2.49 17.00 -6.23
N THR A 81 -3.57 17.79 -6.15
CA THR A 81 -4.43 18.08 -7.31
C THR A 81 -3.65 18.80 -8.41
N ALA A 82 -2.81 19.77 -8.05
CA ALA A 82 -2.00 20.52 -9.01
C ALA A 82 -0.97 19.65 -9.76
N ARG A 83 -0.50 18.57 -9.12
CA ARG A 83 0.45 17.60 -9.69
C ARG A 83 -0.23 16.35 -10.28
N GLY A 84 -1.56 16.27 -10.21
CA GLY A 84 -2.33 15.12 -10.71
C GLY A 84 -2.23 13.86 -9.85
N LEU A 85 -1.85 13.97 -8.58
CA LEU A 85 -1.84 12.86 -7.64
C LEU A 85 -3.26 12.60 -7.09
N ALA A 86 -3.54 11.34 -6.80
CA ALA A 86 -4.77 10.92 -6.15
C ALA A 86 -4.64 11.02 -4.63
N ILE A 87 -5.70 11.44 -3.95
CA ILE A 87 -5.88 11.23 -2.52
C ILE A 87 -7.04 10.26 -2.35
N HIS A 88 -6.76 9.09 -1.80
CA HIS A 88 -7.74 8.05 -1.59
C HIS A 88 -8.06 7.91 -0.10
N ARG A 89 -9.35 7.90 0.22
CA ARG A 89 -9.85 7.57 1.55
C ARG A 89 -10.22 6.10 1.60
N PHE A 90 -9.52 5.33 2.43
CA PHE A 90 -9.88 3.95 2.74
C PHE A 90 -10.73 3.94 4.01
N PRO A 91 -11.95 3.37 3.98
CA PRO A 91 -12.77 3.22 5.19
C PRO A 91 -12.08 2.25 6.16
N PRO A 92 -12.46 2.27 7.45
CA PRO A 92 -12.04 1.23 8.39
C PRO A 92 -12.40 -0.17 7.85
N SER A 93 -11.54 -1.15 8.06
CA SER A 93 -11.75 -2.51 7.59
C SER A 93 -11.09 -3.54 8.51
N ALA A 94 -11.72 -4.71 8.62
CA ALA A 94 -11.02 -5.89 9.10
C ALA A 94 -10.06 -6.39 8.01
N ALA A 95 -8.88 -6.86 8.39
CA ALA A 95 -7.86 -7.32 7.45
C ALA A 95 -7.11 -8.54 7.96
N ALA A 96 -6.74 -9.40 7.02
CA ALA A 96 -5.67 -10.35 7.23
C ALA A 96 -4.32 -9.66 7.00
N LYS A 97 -3.35 -9.94 7.87
CA LYS A 97 -2.00 -9.37 7.87
C LYS A 97 -0.95 -10.46 7.93
N ALA A 98 0.15 -10.31 7.22
CA ALA A 98 1.38 -11.07 7.44
C ALA A 98 2.59 -10.13 7.37
N VAL A 99 3.67 -10.48 8.08
CA VAL A 99 4.93 -9.73 8.04
C VAL A 99 5.95 -10.55 7.25
N HIS A 100 6.51 -9.93 6.21
CA HIS A 100 7.71 -10.37 5.52
C HIS A 100 8.91 -9.58 6.07
N ASN A 101 9.93 -10.29 6.54
CA ASN A 101 11.16 -9.69 7.06
C ASN A 101 12.35 -10.45 6.48
N ASP A 102 12.72 -10.12 5.25
CA ASP A 102 13.78 -10.78 4.48
C ASP A 102 14.20 -9.88 3.31
N SER A 103 14.96 -10.41 2.35
CA SER A 103 15.33 -9.72 1.12
C SER A 103 14.11 -9.37 0.26
N TYR A 104 14.16 -8.25 -0.45
CA TYR A 104 13.12 -7.85 -1.39
C TYR A 104 12.91 -8.89 -2.51
N GLU A 105 13.95 -9.66 -2.87
CA GLU A 105 13.88 -10.71 -3.90
C GLU A 105 12.95 -11.86 -3.51
N SER A 106 12.78 -12.14 -2.21
CA SER A 106 11.88 -13.18 -1.70
C SER A 106 10.44 -12.71 -1.49
N LEU A 107 10.18 -11.40 -1.62
CA LEU A 107 8.86 -10.81 -1.41
C LEU A 107 7.79 -11.39 -2.36
N PRO A 108 8.05 -11.71 -3.64
CA PRO A 108 7.06 -12.35 -4.51
C PRO A 108 6.56 -13.70 -3.96
N ASP A 109 7.46 -14.52 -3.43
CA ASP A 109 7.11 -15.82 -2.83
C ASP A 109 6.27 -15.63 -1.57
N ALA A 110 6.61 -14.62 -0.75
CA ALA A 110 5.84 -14.26 0.44
C ALA A 110 4.42 -13.78 0.08
N ARG A 111 4.25 -12.98 -0.97
CA ARG A 111 2.94 -12.56 -1.48
C ARG A 111 2.10 -13.74 -1.95
N GLN A 112 2.72 -14.70 -2.64
CA GLN A 112 2.05 -15.91 -3.12
C GLN A 112 1.57 -16.76 -1.93
N ALA A 113 2.45 -17.01 -0.96
CA ALA A 113 2.12 -17.77 0.24
C ALA A 113 1.00 -17.10 1.05
N PHE A 114 1.09 -15.79 1.27
CA PHE A 114 0.06 -15.00 1.96
C PHE A 114 -1.29 -15.09 1.23
N THR A 115 -1.30 -14.92 -0.09
CA THR A 115 -2.53 -15.02 -0.88
C THR A 115 -3.18 -16.41 -0.76
N ALA A 116 -2.37 -17.47 -0.76
CA ALA A 116 -2.85 -18.84 -0.60
C ALA A 116 -3.36 -19.13 0.82
N GLU A 117 -2.77 -18.54 1.84
CA GLU A 117 -3.22 -18.66 3.24
C GLU A 117 -4.53 -17.90 3.46
N VAL A 118 -4.64 -16.65 2.98
CA VAL A 118 -5.88 -15.85 3.07
C VAL A 118 -7.04 -16.50 2.31
N ALA A 119 -6.77 -17.16 1.19
CA ALA A 119 -7.80 -17.89 0.44
C ALA A 119 -8.45 -19.05 1.22
N GLN A 120 -7.82 -19.52 2.31
CA GLN A 120 -8.37 -20.55 3.19
C GLN A 120 -9.27 -19.98 4.30
N VAL A 121 -9.28 -18.65 4.47
CA VAL A 121 -10.13 -17.99 5.46
C VAL A 121 -11.59 -18.06 4.98
N PRO A 122 -12.51 -18.65 5.76
CA PRO A 122 -13.92 -18.66 5.41
C PRO A 122 -14.44 -17.22 5.29
N SER A 123 -14.96 -16.87 4.11
CA SER A 123 -15.66 -15.60 3.91
C SER A 123 -17.13 -15.85 3.66
N GLU A 124 -17.98 -15.21 4.46
CA GLU A 124 -19.35 -14.95 4.07
C GLU A 124 -19.30 -13.66 3.26
N HIS A 125 -19.39 -13.76 1.93
CA HIS A 125 -19.53 -12.58 1.07
C HIS A 125 -21.04 -12.26 0.98
N PRO A 126 -21.58 -11.32 1.77
CA PRO A 126 -22.94 -10.86 1.53
C PRO A 126 -23.03 -10.22 0.14
N ASP A 127 -24.16 -10.45 -0.54
CA ASP A 127 -24.42 -9.84 -1.85
C ASP A 127 -24.21 -8.33 -1.79
N GLY A 128 -23.28 -7.82 -2.60
CA GLY A 128 -22.95 -6.39 -2.69
C GLY A 128 -21.72 -5.94 -1.87
N ALA A 129 -21.01 -6.86 -1.19
CA ALA A 129 -19.71 -6.54 -0.59
C ALA A 129 -18.69 -6.08 -1.65
N LEU A 130 -17.89 -5.07 -1.32
CA LEU A 130 -16.79 -4.62 -2.18
C LEU A 130 -15.76 -5.75 -2.32
N ALA A 131 -15.14 -5.85 -3.50
CA ALA A 131 -14.05 -6.80 -3.70
C ALA A 131 -12.92 -6.53 -2.70
N PRO A 132 -12.34 -7.58 -2.08
CA PRO A 132 -11.19 -7.43 -1.21
C PRO A 132 -10.05 -6.66 -1.87
N ILE A 133 -9.49 -5.69 -1.16
CA ILE A 133 -8.32 -4.93 -1.59
C ILE A 133 -7.10 -5.51 -0.87
N SER A 134 -6.03 -5.76 -1.62
CA SER A 134 -4.72 -6.11 -1.05
C SER A 134 -3.85 -4.87 -1.00
N TRP A 135 -2.98 -4.76 0.00
CA TRP A 135 -1.97 -3.72 0.03
C TRP A 135 -0.72 -4.15 0.75
N GLU A 136 0.34 -3.37 0.56
CA GLU A 136 1.65 -3.55 1.16
C GLU A 136 2.07 -2.28 1.88
N GLU A 137 2.75 -2.43 3.00
CA GLU A 137 3.38 -1.35 3.74
C GLU A 137 4.86 -1.62 3.90
N TYR A 138 5.69 -0.68 3.47
CA TYR A 138 7.15 -0.80 3.52
C TYR A 138 7.64 -0.14 4.81
N VAL A 139 7.70 -0.92 5.88
CA VAL A 139 7.92 -0.43 7.26
C VAL A 139 9.36 -0.02 7.48
N SER A 140 10.32 -0.79 6.98
CA SER A 140 11.73 -0.46 7.07
C SER A 140 12.54 -1.09 5.94
N ALA A 141 13.68 -0.48 5.65
CA ALA A 141 14.69 -0.96 4.72
C ALA A 141 16.08 -0.94 5.40
N PRO A 142 17.04 -1.76 4.93
CA PRO A 142 18.42 -1.64 5.33
C PRO A 142 18.92 -0.20 5.14
N SER A 143 19.71 0.29 6.09
CA SER A 143 20.32 1.61 6.05
C SER A 143 21.85 1.51 6.00
N ASP A 144 22.54 2.61 5.74
CA ASP A 144 24.01 2.64 5.81
C ASP A 144 24.53 2.28 7.22
N ASP A 145 23.74 2.56 8.26
CA ASP A 145 24.07 2.28 9.66
C ASP A 145 23.78 0.82 10.06
N ASP A 146 22.81 0.16 9.39
CA ASP A 146 22.55 -1.27 9.53
C ASP A 146 22.21 -1.90 8.16
N PRO A 147 23.24 -2.17 7.34
CA PRO A 147 23.06 -2.76 6.02
C PRO A 147 22.70 -4.25 6.10
N SER A 148 22.75 -4.84 7.31
CA SER A 148 22.42 -6.25 7.56
C SER A 148 20.93 -6.46 7.89
N ALA A 149 20.20 -5.39 8.18
CA ALA A 149 18.75 -5.44 8.37
C ALA A 149 18.06 -5.90 7.08
N GLY A 150 17.07 -6.79 7.22
CA GLY A 150 16.18 -7.15 6.12
C GLY A 150 15.20 -6.02 5.78
N TYR A 151 14.51 -6.15 4.65
CA TYR A 151 13.35 -5.31 4.39
C TYR A 151 12.18 -5.84 5.21
N VAL A 152 11.48 -4.95 5.91
CA VAL A 152 10.23 -5.30 6.60
C VAL A 152 9.08 -4.79 5.75
N THR A 153 8.35 -5.72 5.15
CA THR A 153 7.13 -5.43 4.39
C THR A 153 5.94 -6.11 5.06
N GLU A 154 4.93 -5.34 5.40
CA GLU A 154 3.67 -5.88 5.89
C GLU A 154 2.70 -6.07 4.73
N LEU A 155 2.17 -7.28 4.61
CA LEU A 155 1.22 -7.69 3.58
C LEU A 155 -0.17 -7.70 4.18
N TYR A 156 -1.13 -7.13 3.47
CA TYR A 156 -2.50 -7.02 3.93
C TYR A 156 -3.51 -7.40 2.86
N ARG A 157 -4.67 -7.89 3.32
CA ARG A 157 -5.86 -8.07 2.49
C ARG A 157 -7.11 -7.79 3.31
N SER A 158 -7.97 -6.90 2.83
CA SER A 158 -9.23 -6.60 3.50
C SER A 158 -10.12 -7.84 3.49
N LEU A 159 -10.86 -8.04 4.58
CA LEU A 159 -11.89 -9.06 4.68
C LEU A 159 -13.24 -8.47 4.26
N PRO A 160 -14.13 -9.27 3.68
CA PRO A 160 -15.48 -8.84 3.29
C PRO A 160 -16.41 -8.57 4.46
#